data_AF-A0A085BAR5-F1
#
_entry.id   AF-A0A085BAR5-F1
#
_cell.length_a   1.000
_cell.length_b   1.000
_cell.length_c   1.000
_cell.angle_alpha   90.00
_cell.angle_beta   90.00
_cell.angle_gamma   90.00
#
_symmetry.space_group_name_H-M   'P 1'
#
loop_
_entity.id
_entity.type
_entity.pdbx_description
1 polymer ?
#
loop_
_entity_poly.entity_id
_entity_poly.type
_entity_poly.pdbx_seq_one_letter_code
_entity_poly.pdbx_strand_id
1 'polypeptide(L)'
;MTYKTLFVTIAVTGILLTATSCSFFEGGKNREKGTPVESSKATVKKIVDDIEANEGKRFSITGYLSYSAGFTVYTNRPQTVTVNTAPNGGGETITPVEMKWAENGHNSIFLPEDAGRESDKTIFYDNEGTPLTTNDKVEVSFEVGKSSIYPVEIRIDKVK
;
A
#
# COMPACT_ATOMS: atom_id res chain seq x y z
N MET A 1 17.21 39.07 -64.28
CA MET A 1 16.28 39.53 -63.22
C MET A 1 15.26 38.40 -63.09
N THR A 2 15.05 37.71 -61.97
CA THR A 2 14.97 38.16 -60.58
C THR A 2 15.28 36.98 -59.64
N TYR A 3 15.84 37.30 -58.48
CA TYR A 3 16.33 36.42 -57.41
C TYR A 3 15.24 35.81 -56.51
N LYS A 4 15.68 34.88 -55.65
CA LYS A 4 15.20 34.54 -54.28
C LYS A 4 14.13 33.44 -54.16
N THR A 5 14.09 32.55 -53.17
CA THR A 5 14.98 32.11 -52.08
C THR A 5 14.37 30.82 -51.53
N LEU A 6 15.25 29.95 -51.02
CA LEU A 6 15.02 28.74 -50.25
C LEU A 6 14.16 28.96 -48.98
N PHE A 7 13.21 28.07 -48.68
CA PHE A 7 12.83 27.76 -47.29
C PHE A 7 12.60 26.26 -47.13
N VAL A 8 13.60 25.61 -46.54
CA VAL A 8 13.52 24.26 -45.99
C VAL A 8 12.94 24.39 -44.59
N THR A 9 11.77 23.82 -44.33
CA THR A 9 11.20 23.74 -42.98
C THR A 9 11.36 22.31 -42.49
N ILE A 10 12.38 22.09 -41.66
CA ILE A 10 12.59 20.86 -40.90
C ILE A 10 11.56 20.86 -39.77
N ALA A 11 10.53 20.04 -39.88
CA ALA A 11 9.65 19.74 -38.75
C ALA A 11 10.36 18.73 -37.84
N VAL A 12 11.11 19.24 -36.86
CA VAL A 12 11.53 18.45 -35.70
C VAL A 12 10.28 18.23 -34.85
N THR A 13 9.58 17.12 -35.06
CA THR A 13 8.59 16.62 -34.08
C THR A 13 9.36 16.20 -32.84
N GLY A 14 9.54 17.17 -31.95
CA GLY A 14 10.13 16.99 -30.63
C GLY A 14 9.33 15.97 -29.84
N ILE A 15 10.05 14.98 -29.33
CA ILE A 15 9.62 14.04 -28.32
C ILE A 15 9.19 14.88 -27.11
N LEU A 16 7.88 15.04 -26.91
CA LEU A 16 7.35 15.58 -25.68
C LEU A 16 7.46 14.47 -24.63
N LEU A 17 8.60 14.45 -23.94
CA LEU A 17 8.77 13.77 -22.67
C LEU A 17 7.72 14.32 -21.71
N THR A 18 6.58 13.65 -21.60
CA THR A 18 5.65 13.85 -20.49
C THR A 18 6.28 13.25 -19.25
N ALA A 19 7.27 13.96 -18.70
CA ALA A 19 7.62 13.84 -17.30
C ALA A 19 6.46 14.43 -16.50
N THR A 20 5.41 13.64 -16.28
CA THR A 20 4.41 13.92 -15.25
C THR A 20 5.01 13.57 -13.89
N SER A 21 6.08 14.26 -13.50
CA SER A 21 6.57 14.27 -12.12
C SER A 21 5.75 15.29 -11.34
N CYS A 22 4.51 14.91 -11.03
CA CYS A 22 3.65 15.57 -10.06
C CYS A 22 2.78 14.49 -9.40
N SER A 23 3.41 13.47 -8.81
CA SER A 23 2.75 12.61 -7.83
C SER A 23 2.66 13.41 -6.54
N PHE A 24 1.69 14.32 -6.49
CA PHE A 24 1.22 14.88 -5.24
C PHE A 24 0.69 13.68 -4.44
N PHE A 25 1.44 13.26 -3.43
CA PHE A 25 1.09 12.15 -2.54
C PHE A 25 -0.15 12.56 -1.73
N GLU A 26 -1.34 12.47 -2.34
CA GLU A 26 -2.54 12.09 -1.60
C GLU A 26 -2.30 10.65 -1.13
N GLY A 27 -1.61 10.52 0.01
CA GLY A 27 -1.19 9.24 0.60
C GLY A 27 -2.38 8.44 1.16
N GLY A 28 -3.36 8.18 0.30
CA GLY A 28 -4.60 7.49 0.60
C GLY A 28 -5.33 6.95 -0.63
N LYS A 29 -5.13 7.44 -1.86
CA LYS A 29 -5.91 6.99 -3.02
C LYS A 29 -5.03 6.49 -4.18
N ASN A 30 -5.35 5.30 -4.69
CA ASN A 30 -5.02 4.82 -6.04
C ASN A 30 -3.52 4.68 -6.40
N ARG A 31 -2.76 3.91 -5.61
CA ARG A 31 -1.49 3.34 -6.11
C ARG A 31 -1.74 2.06 -6.90
N GLU A 32 -0.87 1.71 -7.85
CA GLU A 32 -1.01 0.44 -8.55
C GLU A 32 -0.88 -0.77 -7.61
N LYS A 33 -1.50 -1.88 -8.02
CA LYS A 33 -1.31 -3.18 -7.38
C LYS A 33 0.13 -3.62 -7.56
N GLY A 34 0.67 -4.27 -6.53
CA GLY A 34 1.99 -4.89 -6.58
C GLY A 34 2.01 -6.17 -7.40
N THR A 35 3.21 -6.66 -7.69
CA THR A 35 3.42 -7.97 -8.30
C THR A 35 3.12 -9.07 -7.29
N PRO A 36 2.20 -10.02 -7.58
CA PRO A 36 1.90 -11.10 -6.64
C PRO A 36 3.12 -11.95 -6.31
N VAL A 37 3.31 -12.21 -5.01
CA VAL A 37 4.34 -13.11 -4.48
C VAL A 37 3.72 -14.11 -3.52
N GLU A 38 4.49 -15.13 -3.15
CA GLU A 38 4.06 -16.09 -2.15
C GLU A 38 3.73 -15.38 -0.82
N SER A 39 2.56 -15.70 -0.26
CA SER A 39 2.06 -15.11 0.98
C SER A 39 2.66 -15.82 2.20
N SER A 40 3.98 -15.75 2.34
CA SER A 40 4.72 -16.38 3.43
C SER A 40 5.69 -15.41 4.09
N LYS A 41 5.92 -15.58 5.40
CA LYS A 41 6.86 -14.77 6.17
C LYS A 41 8.27 -14.80 5.56
N ALA A 42 8.71 -15.98 5.11
CA ALA A 42 10.02 -16.16 4.51
C ALA A 42 10.17 -15.36 3.21
N THR A 43 9.15 -15.38 2.34
CA THR A 43 9.18 -14.66 1.06
C THR A 43 9.16 -13.15 1.26
N VAL A 44 8.27 -12.64 2.12
CA VAL A 44 8.23 -11.20 2.41
C VAL A 44 9.51 -10.72 3.09
N LYS A 45 10.04 -11.49 4.05
CA LYS A 45 11.31 -11.14 4.71
C LYS A 45 12.45 -11.05 3.70
N LYS A 46 12.56 -12.01 2.77
CA LYS A 46 13.59 -11.99 1.73
C LYS A 46 13.49 -10.74 0.84
N ILE A 47 12.27 -10.33 0.48
CA ILE A 47 12.03 -9.13 -0.34
C ILE A 47 12.46 -7.86 0.41
N VAL A 48 12.09 -7.75 1.69
CA VAL A 48 12.39 -6.57 2.52
C VAL A 48 13.87 -6.51 2.92
N ASP A 49 14.53 -7.66 3.13
CA ASP A 49 15.96 -7.71 3.46
C ASP A 49 16.84 -7.33 2.25
N ASP A 50 16.40 -7.61 1.03
CA ASP A 50 17.11 -7.30 -0.22
C ASP A 50 16.67 -5.94 -0.79
N ILE A 51 16.92 -4.89 0.00
CA ILE A 51 16.49 -3.51 -0.31
C ILE A 51 17.06 -3.05 -1.66
N GLU A 52 18.36 -3.27 -1.90
CA GLU A 52 19.02 -2.79 -3.12
C GLU A 52 18.38 -3.37 -4.40
N ALA A 53 17.95 -4.64 -4.36
CA ALA A 53 17.29 -5.25 -5.50
C ALA A 53 15.81 -4.87 -5.63
N ASN A 54 15.14 -4.47 -4.54
CA ASN A 54 13.68 -4.36 -4.47
C ASN A 54 13.15 -2.96 -4.18
N GLU A 55 14.03 -1.98 -3.95
CA GLU A 55 13.67 -0.59 -3.75
C GLU A 55 12.74 -0.06 -4.85
N GLY A 56 11.64 0.60 -4.45
CA GLY A 56 10.66 1.17 -5.37
C GLY A 56 9.81 0.13 -6.11
N LYS A 57 10.07 -1.17 -5.94
CA LYS A 57 9.22 -2.22 -6.49
C LYS A 57 8.05 -2.47 -5.56
N ARG A 58 6.90 -2.74 -6.17
CA ARG A 58 5.66 -3.09 -5.47
C ARG A 58 5.39 -4.58 -5.57
N PHE A 59 5.06 -5.18 -4.44
CA PHE A 59 4.71 -6.60 -4.31
C PHE A 59 3.33 -6.72 -3.69
N SER A 60 2.65 -7.83 -3.91
CA SER A 60 1.38 -8.12 -3.25
C SER A 60 1.35 -9.51 -2.66
N ILE A 61 0.76 -9.61 -1.47
CA ILE A 61 0.47 -10.87 -0.77
C ILE A 61 -1.02 -10.93 -0.47
N THR A 62 -1.53 -12.11 -0.17
CA THR A 62 -2.87 -12.27 0.35
C THR A 62 -2.85 -12.74 1.79
N GLY A 63 -3.82 -12.30 2.58
CA GLY A 63 -3.94 -12.70 3.98
C GLY A 63 -5.14 -12.06 4.65
N TYR A 64 -5.12 -12.06 5.98
CA TYR A 64 -6.17 -11.50 6.82
C TYR A 64 -5.57 -10.45 7.73
N LEU A 65 -6.19 -9.27 7.79
CA LEU A 65 -5.73 -8.18 8.65
C LEU A 65 -6.10 -8.47 10.09
N SER A 66 -5.16 -8.25 11.00
CA SER A 66 -5.41 -8.29 12.44
C SER A 66 -4.70 -7.14 13.12
N TYR A 67 -5.33 -6.64 14.18
CA TYR A 67 -4.81 -5.55 14.98
C TYR A 67 -5.11 -5.83 16.45
N SER A 68 -4.06 -5.86 17.25
CA SER A 68 -4.16 -5.97 18.71
C SER A 68 -4.00 -4.57 19.28
N ALA A 69 -5.13 -3.92 19.55
CA ALA A 69 -5.12 -2.61 20.19
C ALA A 69 -4.40 -2.68 21.55
N GLY A 70 -3.44 -1.78 21.76
CA GLY A 70 -2.91 -1.54 23.10
C GLY A 70 -3.96 -0.87 23.99
N PHE A 71 -3.58 -0.50 25.22
CA PHE A 71 -4.46 0.25 26.13
C PHE A 71 -4.89 1.63 25.61
N THR A 72 -4.25 2.15 24.56
CA THR A 72 -4.52 3.48 24.02
C THR A 72 -4.49 3.42 22.49
N VAL A 73 -5.54 3.97 21.88
CA VAL A 73 -5.63 4.16 20.42
C VAL A 73 -4.96 5.48 20.07
N TYR A 74 -3.93 5.43 19.24
CA TYR A 74 -3.27 6.64 18.76
C TYR A 74 -3.85 7.03 17.41
N THR A 75 -4.51 8.19 17.31
CA THR A 75 -5.16 8.63 16.06
C THR A 75 -4.23 9.44 15.16
N ASN A 76 -3.11 9.93 15.69
CA ASN A 76 -2.17 10.83 15.01
C ASN A 76 -0.88 10.14 14.53
N ARG A 77 -0.83 8.80 14.54
CA ARG A 77 0.32 8.03 14.04
C ARG A 77 -0.12 6.75 13.33
N PRO A 78 0.71 6.17 12.46
CA PRO A 78 0.44 4.86 11.87
C PRO A 78 0.29 3.77 12.94
N GLN A 79 -0.61 2.83 12.68
CA GLN A 79 -0.85 1.64 13.47
C GLN A 79 -0.15 0.45 12.81
N THR A 80 0.46 -0.40 13.63
CA THR A 80 1.03 -1.67 13.16
C THR A 80 -0.08 -2.71 13.08
N VAL A 81 -0.47 -3.07 11.86
CA VAL A 81 -1.45 -4.11 11.55
C VAL A 81 -0.70 -5.33 11.04
N THR A 82 -1.09 -6.53 11.47
CA THR A 82 -0.49 -7.76 10.96
C THR A 82 -1.30 -8.33 9.81
N VAL A 83 -0.60 -8.89 8.84
CA VAL A 83 -1.18 -9.74 7.80
C VAL A 83 -0.92 -11.18 8.18
N ASN A 84 -1.97 -11.95 8.41
CA ASN A 84 -1.90 -13.34 8.85
C ASN A 84 -2.37 -14.33 7.78
N THR A 85 -1.97 -15.59 7.90
CA THR A 85 -2.38 -16.66 6.98
C THR A 85 -3.81 -17.16 7.21
N ALA A 86 -4.42 -16.89 8.37
CA ALA A 86 -5.77 -17.32 8.73
C ALA A 86 -6.60 -16.16 9.33
N PRO A 87 -7.95 -16.22 9.25
CA PRO A 87 -8.83 -15.17 9.76
C PRO A 87 -8.81 -15.05 11.30
N ASN A 88 -9.40 -13.97 11.83
CA ASN A 88 -9.55 -13.70 13.26
C ASN A 88 -8.22 -13.68 14.03
N GLY A 89 -7.18 -13.10 13.45
CA GLY A 89 -5.86 -13.06 14.08
C GLY A 89 -5.15 -14.42 14.17
N GLY A 90 -5.72 -15.50 13.64
CA GLY A 90 -5.16 -16.83 13.70
C GLY A 90 -4.03 -17.07 12.68
N GLY A 91 -3.41 -18.25 12.79
CA GLY A 91 -2.35 -18.67 11.88
C GLY A 91 -1.02 -17.98 12.14
N GLU A 92 -0.15 -18.00 11.13
CA GLU A 92 1.16 -17.34 11.19
C GLU A 92 1.05 -15.90 10.70
N THR A 93 1.72 -14.97 11.38
CA THR A 93 1.94 -13.62 10.85
C THR A 93 2.95 -13.64 9.70
N ILE A 94 2.48 -13.24 8.52
CA ILE A 94 3.28 -13.07 7.32
C ILE A 94 4.18 -11.85 7.47
N THR A 95 3.58 -10.68 7.71
CA THR A 95 4.31 -9.42 7.90
C THR A 95 3.45 -8.41 8.66
N PRO A 96 4.06 -7.55 9.49
CA PRO A 96 3.40 -6.31 9.90
C PRO A 96 3.39 -5.30 8.74
N VAL A 97 2.40 -4.42 8.75
CA VAL A 97 2.24 -3.28 7.85
C VAL A 97 1.78 -2.05 8.62
N GLU A 98 2.10 -0.87 8.11
CA GLU A 98 1.67 0.40 8.70
C GLU A 98 0.36 0.89 8.07
N MET A 99 -0.67 1.09 8.90
CA MET A 99 -1.97 1.61 8.48
C MET A 99 -2.26 2.93 9.18
N LYS A 100 -2.72 3.95 8.46
CA LYS A 100 -3.15 5.21 9.09
C LYS A 100 -4.45 5.00 9.84
N TRP A 101 -4.62 5.70 10.96
CA TRP A 101 -5.91 5.77 11.62
C TRP A 101 -6.82 6.75 10.87
N ALA A 102 -8.01 6.31 10.43
CA ALA A 102 -9.03 7.18 9.86
C ALA A 102 -10.39 6.48 9.80
N GLU A 103 -11.43 7.16 10.29
CA GLU A 103 -12.82 6.76 10.10
C GLU A 103 -13.23 7.00 8.64
N ASN A 104 -13.84 6.00 7.99
CA ASN A 104 -14.21 6.03 6.56
C ASN A 104 -13.06 6.45 5.63
N GLY A 105 -11.81 6.10 6.00
CA GLY A 105 -10.62 6.42 5.23
C GLY A 105 -10.35 5.39 4.12
N HIS A 106 -9.22 5.55 3.46
CA HIS A 106 -8.72 4.59 2.46
C HIS A 106 -7.44 3.96 2.97
N ASN A 107 -7.30 2.64 2.79
CA ASN A 107 -6.14 1.89 3.28
C ASN A 107 -5.86 2.18 4.77
N SER A 108 -6.92 2.32 5.56
CA SER A 108 -6.87 2.82 6.94
C SER A 108 -7.46 1.83 7.92
N ILE A 109 -7.12 2.02 9.18
CA ILE A 109 -7.73 1.31 10.30
C ILE A 109 -8.55 2.31 11.10
N PHE A 110 -9.67 1.86 11.63
CA PHE A 110 -10.48 2.59 12.58
C PHE A 110 -10.78 1.70 13.76
N LEU A 111 -10.57 2.26 14.93
CA LEU A 111 -10.91 1.63 16.18
C LEU A 111 -11.85 2.56 16.95
N PRO A 112 -13.11 2.16 17.19
CA PRO A 112 -14.02 2.90 18.06
C PRO A 112 -13.43 3.04 19.47
N GLU A 113 -13.74 4.14 20.17
CA GLU A 113 -13.18 4.45 21.50
C GLU A 113 -13.38 3.33 22.54
N ASP A 114 -14.42 2.50 22.39
CA ASP A 114 -14.77 1.41 23.32
C ASP A 114 -14.25 0.03 22.90
N ALA A 115 -13.35 -0.06 21.91
CA ALA A 115 -12.86 -1.34 21.41
C ALA A 115 -11.72 -1.89 22.29
N GLY A 116 -11.87 -3.14 22.75
CA GLY A 116 -10.86 -3.85 23.52
C GLY A 116 -9.68 -4.37 22.68
N ARG A 117 -8.75 -5.08 23.35
CA ARG A 117 -7.61 -5.76 22.71
C ARG A 117 -8.13 -6.85 21.77
N GLU A 118 -7.80 -6.74 20.48
CA GLU A 118 -8.30 -7.62 19.41
C GLU A 118 -9.82 -7.62 19.26
N SER A 119 -10.43 -6.43 19.35
CA SER A 119 -11.87 -6.31 19.16
C SER A 119 -12.28 -6.55 17.71
N ASP A 120 -13.35 -7.34 17.56
CA ASP A 120 -14.23 -7.46 16.39
C ASP A 120 -14.79 -6.13 15.88
N LYS A 121 -14.77 -5.08 16.71
CA LYS A 121 -15.11 -3.70 16.34
C LYS A 121 -14.01 -2.99 15.56
N THR A 122 -12.84 -3.59 15.40
CA THR A 122 -11.79 -3.04 14.52
C THR A 122 -12.29 -3.07 13.09
N ILE A 123 -12.35 -1.91 12.45
CA ILE A 123 -12.74 -1.76 11.06
C ILE A 123 -11.48 -1.42 10.27
N PHE A 124 -11.20 -2.20 9.23
CA PHE A 124 -10.21 -1.83 8.23
C PHE A 124 -10.95 -1.25 7.03
N TYR A 125 -10.33 -0.33 6.30
CA TYR A 125 -10.89 0.19 5.06
C TYR A 125 -9.95 -0.13 3.90
N ASP A 126 -10.52 -0.65 2.82
CA ASP A 126 -9.79 -0.95 1.59
C ASP A 126 -9.42 0.32 0.80
N ASN A 127 -8.85 0.15 -0.38
CA ASN A 127 -8.46 1.25 -1.27
C ASN A 127 -9.65 2.11 -1.72
N GLU A 128 -10.86 1.56 -1.75
CA GLU A 128 -12.08 2.28 -2.14
C GLU A 128 -12.80 2.89 -0.93
N GLY A 129 -12.29 2.64 0.30
CA GLY A 129 -12.92 3.07 1.54
C GLY A 129 -14.06 2.14 1.99
N THR A 130 -14.11 0.92 1.46
CA THR A 130 -15.08 -0.09 1.86
C THR A 130 -14.65 -0.73 3.18
N PRO A 131 -15.55 -0.87 4.17
CA PRO A 131 -15.21 -1.49 5.44
C PRO A 131 -14.94 -3.00 5.27
N LEU A 132 -13.95 -3.46 6.03
CA LEU A 132 -13.46 -4.83 6.11
C LEU A 132 -13.30 -5.23 7.58
N THR A 133 -13.37 -6.53 7.82
CA THR A 133 -13.19 -7.18 9.11
C THR A 133 -11.96 -8.10 9.09
N THR A 134 -11.56 -8.60 10.24
CA THR A 134 -10.47 -9.60 10.34
C THR A 134 -10.80 -10.95 9.69
N ASN A 135 -12.05 -11.17 9.27
CA ASN A 135 -12.48 -12.35 8.52
C ASN A 135 -12.35 -12.17 7.01
N ASP A 136 -12.22 -10.94 6.53
CA ASP A 136 -12.11 -10.67 5.11
C ASP A 136 -10.69 -10.95 4.63
N LYS A 137 -10.58 -11.83 3.63
CA LYS A 137 -9.31 -12.04 2.94
C LYS A 137 -9.04 -10.83 2.06
N VAL A 138 -7.82 -10.31 2.15
CA VAL A 138 -7.36 -9.15 1.40
C VAL A 138 -6.12 -9.45 0.60
N GLU A 139 -5.93 -8.72 -0.48
CA GLU A 139 -4.65 -8.52 -1.15
C GLU A 139 -4.02 -7.26 -0.57
N VAL A 140 -2.81 -7.38 -0.03
CA VAL A 140 -2.02 -6.28 0.52
C VAL A 140 -0.86 -6.04 -0.43
N SER A 141 -0.94 -4.96 -1.20
CA SER A 141 0.15 -4.45 -2.01
C SER A 141 1.03 -3.50 -1.20
N PHE A 142 2.34 -3.58 -1.33
CA PHE A 142 3.29 -2.78 -0.57
C PHE A 142 4.58 -2.50 -1.36
N GLU A 143 5.35 -1.52 -0.90
CA GLU A 143 6.65 -1.13 -1.43
C GLU A 143 7.77 -1.37 -0.41
N VAL A 144 8.99 -1.65 -0.90
CA VAL A 144 10.19 -1.71 -0.06
C VAL A 144 10.78 -0.31 0.07
N GLY A 145 10.74 0.25 1.28
CA GLY A 145 11.28 1.57 1.58
C GLY A 145 12.75 1.55 1.97
N LYS A 146 13.54 2.53 1.51
CA LYS A 146 14.99 2.66 1.79
C LYS A 146 15.40 2.59 3.26
N SER A 147 14.54 3.05 4.16
CA SER A 147 14.84 3.24 5.58
C SER A 147 13.83 2.55 6.49
N SER A 148 12.99 1.68 5.93
CA SER A 148 11.96 0.95 6.68
C SER A 148 12.28 -0.53 6.70
N ILE A 149 12.25 -1.13 7.90
CA ILE A 149 12.31 -2.59 8.08
C ILE A 149 10.96 -3.25 7.80
N TYR A 150 9.92 -2.45 7.54
CA TYR A 150 8.57 -2.90 7.24
C TYR A 150 8.12 -2.45 5.85
N PRO A 151 7.23 -3.22 5.21
CA PRO A 151 6.53 -2.77 4.02
C PRO A 151 5.86 -1.40 4.21
N VAL A 152 6.03 -0.51 3.24
CA VAL A 152 5.43 0.84 3.25
C VAL A 152 4.45 1.01 2.09
N GLU A 153 3.74 2.14 2.07
CA GLU A 153 2.90 2.56 0.93
C GLU A 153 1.87 1.50 0.51
N ILE A 154 1.13 1.04 1.53
CA ILE A 154 0.20 -0.06 1.38
C ILE A 154 -1.03 0.30 0.54
N ARG A 155 -1.51 -0.69 -0.20
CA ARG A 155 -2.82 -0.72 -0.82
C ARG A 155 -3.52 -2.02 -0.43
N ILE A 156 -4.77 -1.92 -0.02
CA ILE A 156 -5.60 -3.04 0.43
C ILE A 156 -6.74 -3.20 -0.55
N ASP A 157 -6.93 -4.40 -1.07
CA ASP A 157 -8.09 -4.76 -1.90
C ASP A 157 -8.74 -6.01 -1.32
N LYS A 158 -10.07 -6.03 -1.18
CA LYS A 158 -10.80 -7.24 -0.79
C LYS A 158 -10.66 -8.32 -1.87
N VAL A 159 -10.34 -9.54 -1.47
CA VAL A 159 -10.37 -10.71 -2.37
C VAL A 159 -11.82 -11.18 -2.48
N LYS A 160 -12.31 -11.34 -3.71
CA LYS A 160 -13.66 -11.84 -4.02
C LYS A 160 -13.77 -13.34 -3.88
#